data_AF-A0A814X6D9-F1
#
_entry.id   AF-A0A814X6D9-F1
#
_cell.length_a   1.000
_cell.length_b   1.000
_cell.length_c   1.000
_cell.angle_alpha   90.00
_cell.angle_beta   90.00
_cell.angle_gamma   90.00
#
_symmetry.space_group_name_H-M   'P 1'
#
loop_
_entity.id
_entity.type
_entity.pdbx_description
1 polymer ?
#
loop_
_entity_poly.entity_id
_entity_poly.type
_entity_poly.pdbx_seq_one_letter_code
_entity_poly.pdbx_strand_id
1 'polypeptide(L)'
;MSLSYAESLSYFPHKGKVGMPELSEKSDELQLKLNQLEEMIRQSHHTVVITGAGISTDAGIPDFRGPNGVWTLEKRGEKPSFNTGFDKAIPTYTHKALCRLEENNYLHYVISQNIDGLHHRSGLPLDKLAELHGNVFSEECEVCHAQIIRPACVGSYCRKRTGNICNSVKGRHKNLSCRGKLRDTILDWEDPLPESALKLSEQHCAKADLCLCLGTSLQIRPCRDLPRKTKKNGGKVVIVNLQKTSMDSIANLVIHERCDHVMKYILEKLNLNDTSKYSHVKKVILLSGKYKSGKDYIGRKLTENLSALYLNINEFIKLQYDKTHTKDSSDSEDIYQTNIIKWREEKSREDPTIFCRMMIEEKDQLCSSYPIWIINDIKSYKEIEYLKTIFNDRLLFVRIDASNEIRQERGWNSQNDTDNSELDSQLDTNVQWSFIFSNNEENTFNEQMDHLMKMINS
;
A
#
# COMPACT_ATOMS: atom_id res chain seq x y z
N MET A 1 2.79 -19.55 7.80
CA MET A 1 1.48 -19.69 8.48
C MET A 1 1.68 -19.48 9.96
N SER A 2 0.69 -18.95 10.70
CA SER A 2 0.84 -18.69 12.14
C SER A 2 1.04 -19.96 12.96
N LEU A 3 0.39 -21.07 12.55
CA LEU A 3 0.64 -22.38 13.14
C LEU A 3 2.10 -22.84 12.97
N SER A 4 2.70 -22.64 11.79
CA SER A 4 4.10 -23.02 11.55
C SER A 4 5.08 -22.25 12.44
N TYR A 5 4.79 -20.97 12.71
CA TYR A 5 5.52 -20.20 13.70
C TYR A 5 5.34 -20.80 15.10
N ALA A 6 4.09 -21.03 15.51
CA ALA A 6 3.78 -21.55 16.83
C ALA A 6 4.42 -22.92 17.13
N GLU A 7 4.44 -23.82 16.14
CA GLU A 7 5.07 -25.14 16.22
C GLU A 7 6.61 -25.07 16.23
N SER A 8 7.19 -23.96 15.79
CA SER A 8 8.65 -23.77 15.74
C SER A 8 9.27 -23.20 17.01
N LEU A 9 8.45 -22.65 17.90
CA LEU A 9 8.88 -22.05 19.16
C LEU A 9 9.39 -23.10 20.15
N SER A 10 10.33 -22.69 21.01
CA SER A 10 10.72 -23.50 22.16
C SER A 10 9.52 -23.75 23.08
N TYR A 11 9.55 -24.87 23.82
CA TYR A 11 8.50 -25.17 24.79
C TYR A 11 8.43 -24.06 25.85
N PHE A 12 7.23 -23.51 26.05
CA PHE A 12 6.98 -22.50 27.07
C PHE A 12 5.69 -22.82 27.84
N PRO A 13 5.76 -23.02 29.17
CA PRO A 13 4.61 -23.48 29.95
C PRO A 13 3.54 -22.39 30.12
N HIS A 14 3.90 -21.11 30.01
CA HIS A 14 3.02 -19.99 30.35
C HIS A 14 2.59 -19.16 29.13
N LYS A 15 1.59 -19.63 28.38
CA LYS A 15 1.08 -18.92 27.19
C LYS A 15 0.12 -17.76 27.51
N GLY A 16 -0.12 -17.47 28.78
CA GLY A 16 -1.06 -16.46 29.27
C GLY A 16 -2.50 -16.97 29.42
N LYS A 17 -3.45 -16.06 29.61
CA LYS A 17 -4.89 -16.36 29.62
C LYS A 17 -5.36 -16.56 28.17
N VAL A 18 -5.92 -17.73 27.90
CA VAL A 18 -6.39 -18.16 26.56
C VAL A 18 -7.89 -18.43 26.59
N GLY A 19 -8.57 -18.24 25.46
CA GLY A 19 -9.98 -18.59 25.28
C GLY A 19 -10.94 -17.80 26.17
N MET A 20 -10.60 -16.57 26.54
CA MET A 20 -11.52 -15.70 27.26
C MET A 20 -12.76 -15.40 26.40
N PRO A 21 -13.95 -15.23 27.01
CA PRO A 21 -15.15 -14.90 26.26
C PRO A 21 -14.98 -13.55 25.56
N GLU A 22 -15.55 -13.45 24.37
CA GLU A 22 -15.72 -12.19 23.67
C GLU A 22 -16.89 -11.42 24.28
N LEU A 23 -16.74 -10.11 24.33
CA LEU A 23 -17.71 -9.17 24.85
C LEU A 23 -18.31 -8.39 23.67
N SER A 24 -19.54 -7.95 23.84
CA SER A 24 -20.24 -7.07 22.90
C SER A 24 -20.95 -5.96 23.65
N GLU A 25 -21.13 -4.84 22.97
CA GLU A 25 -21.76 -3.64 23.51
C GLU A 25 -23.14 -3.45 22.87
N LYS A 26 -24.03 -2.76 23.58
CA LYS A 26 -25.31 -2.35 22.98
C LYS A 26 -25.04 -1.27 21.93
N SER A 27 -25.84 -1.25 20.87
CA SER A 27 -25.66 -0.35 19.72
C SER A 27 -25.48 1.13 20.12
N ASP A 28 -26.31 1.64 21.04
CA ASP A 28 -26.24 3.05 21.48
C ASP A 28 -24.96 3.35 22.28
N GLU A 29 -24.51 2.40 23.11
CA GLU A 29 -23.27 2.55 23.88
C GLU A 29 -22.05 2.51 22.96
N LEU A 30 -22.02 1.55 22.03
CA LEU A 30 -20.98 1.44 21.02
C LEU A 30 -20.89 2.74 20.20
N GLN A 31 -22.03 3.25 19.74
CA GLN A 31 -22.10 4.47 18.96
C GLN A 31 -21.55 5.69 19.71
N LEU A 32 -21.83 5.80 21.01
CA LEU A 32 -21.26 6.85 21.87
C LEU A 32 -19.74 6.72 21.98
N LYS A 33 -19.22 5.51 22.19
CA LYS A 33 -17.77 5.26 22.30
C LYS A 33 -17.04 5.51 20.98
N LEU A 34 -17.65 5.14 19.85
CA LEU A 34 -17.12 5.42 18.52
C LEU A 34 -16.99 6.93 18.27
N ASN A 35 -17.99 7.72 18.67
CA ASN A 35 -17.91 9.18 18.62
C ASN A 35 -16.80 9.73 19.52
N GLN A 36 -16.65 9.21 20.74
CA GLN A 36 -15.58 9.61 21.64
C GLN A 36 -14.18 9.29 21.08
N LEU A 37 -14.01 8.12 20.48
CA LEU A 37 -12.75 7.74 19.84
C LEU A 37 -12.43 8.67 18.66
N GLU A 38 -13.42 8.97 17.83
CA GLU A 38 -13.26 9.89 16.70
C GLU A 38 -12.80 11.28 17.14
N GLU A 39 -13.43 11.83 18.18
CA GLU A 39 -13.05 13.11 18.77
C GLU A 39 -11.63 13.07 19.33
N MET A 40 -11.26 11.99 20.05
CA MET A 40 -9.90 11.81 20.56
C MET A 40 -8.86 11.77 19.43
N ILE A 41 -9.16 11.10 18.31
CA ILE A 41 -8.26 11.04 17.15
C ILE A 41 -8.10 12.42 16.52
N ARG A 42 -9.18 13.20 16.38
CA ARG A 42 -9.10 14.57 15.82
C ARG A 42 -8.30 15.53 16.68
N GLN A 43 -8.43 15.43 17.99
CA GLN A 43 -7.79 16.33 18.95
C GLN A 43 -6.33 15.96 19.23
N SER A 44 -5.93 14.73 18.92
CA SER A 44 -4.60 14.22 19.16
C SER A 44 -3.56 14.87 18.24
N HIS A 45 -2.47 15.36 18.82
CA HIS A 45 -1.33 15.89 18.09
C HIS A 45 -0.26 14.83 17.81
N HIS A 46 -0.24 13.71 18.55
CA HIS A 46 0.72 12.63 18.34
C HIS A 46 0.09 11.27 18.71
N THR A 47 -0.68 10.72 17.78
CA THR A 47 -1.30 9.39 17.95
C THR A 47 -0.31 8.25 17.70
N VAL A 48 -0.26 7.29 18.62
CA VAL A 48 0.48 6.03 18.47
C VAL A 48 -0.49 4.85 18.51
N VAL A 49 -0.32 3.89 17.60
CA VAL A 49 -1.13 2.66 17.56
C VAL A 49 -0.28 1.46 17.95
N ILE A 50 -0.82 0.61 18.82
CA ILE A 50 -0.24 -0.70 19.17
C ILE A 50 -1.16 -1.79 18.63
N THR A 51 -0.65 -2.66 17.76
CA THR A 51 -1.45 -3.72 17.13
C THR A 51 -1.05 -5.11 17.59
N GLY A 52 -2.02 -6.03 17.61
CA GLY A 52 -1.79 -7.46 17.81
C GLY A 52 -2.57 -8.31 16.79
N ALA A 53 -2.55 -9.63 17.01
CA ALA A 53 -3.02 -10.58 16.00
C ALA A 53 -4.51 -10.45 15.66
N GLY A 54 -5.31 -9.81 16.52
CA GLY A 54 -6.73 -9.58 16.30
C GLY A 54 -7.04 -8.68 15.09
N ILE A 55 -6.09 -7.86 14.62
CA ILE A 55 -6.32 -7.06 13.39
C ILE A 55 -6.13 -7.88 12.09
N SER A 56 -5.59 -9.09 12.20
CA SER A 56 -5.28 -9.98 11.07
C SER A 56 -6.23 -11.18 10.95
N THR A 57 -7.19 -11.33 11.87
CA THR A 57 -8.14 -12.46 11.86
C THR A 57 -9.00 -12.49 10.60
N ASP A 58 -9.40 -11.32 10.10
CA ASP A 58 -10.19 -11.19 8.87
C ASP A 58 -9.39 -11.46 7.59
N ALA A 59 -8.05 -11.50 7.68
CA ALA A 59 -7.18 -12.00 6.61
C ALA A 59 -7.04 -13.54 6.63
N GLY A 60 -7.77 -14.22 7.52
CA GLY A 60 -7.70 -15.67 7.72
C GLY A 60 -6.46 -16.13 8.49
N ILE A 61 -5.75 -15.22 9.16
CA ILE A 61 -4.65 -15.55 10.06
C ILE A 61 -5.23 -15.67 11.48
N PRO A 62 -5.23 -16.86 12.10
CA PRO A 62 -5.80 -16.99 13.45
C PRO A 62 -4.96 -16.20 14.45
N ASP A 63 -5.65 -15.64 15.45
CA ASP A 63 -4.97 -15.03 16.58
C ASP A 63 -4.33 -16.08 17.50
N PHE A 64 -3.75 -15.64 18.60
CA PHE A 64 -3.09 -16.54 19.55
C PHE A 64 -3.97 -16.99 20.72
N ARG A 65 -4.90 -16.14 21.19
CA ARG A 65 -5.57 -16.30 22.51
C ARG A 65 -7.09 -16.12 22.47
N GLY A 66 -7.66 -15.82 21.32
CA GLY A 66 -9.08 -15.80 21.06
C GLY A 66 -9.75 -17.14 21.35
N PRO A 67 -11.08 -17.25 21.28
CA PRO A 67 -11.81 -18.50 21.47
C PRO A 67 -11.29 -19.66 20.60
N ASN A 68 -10.80 -19.32 19.41
CA ASN A 68 -10.21 -20.23 18.41
C ASN A 68 -8.74 -19.89 18.09
N GLY A 69 -8.05 -19.18 18.99
CA GLY A 69 -6.65 -18.83 18.83
C GLY A 69 -5.72 -20.02 18.91
N VAL A 70 -4.52 -19.90 18.33
CA VAL A 70 -3.53 -20.99 18.25
C VAL A 70 -3.25 -21.64 19.62
N TRP A 71 -3.00 -20.84 20.66
CA TRP A 71 -2.72 -21.36 22.01
C TRP A 71 -3.97 -21.86 22.74
N THR A 72 -5.15 -21.33 22.39
CA THR A 72 -6.42 -21.81 22.93
C THR A 72 -6.73 -23.21 22.42
N LEU A 73 -6.56 -23.43 21.12
CA LEU A 73 -6.83 -24.72 20.47
C LEU A 73 -5.77 -25.76 20.84
N GLU A 74 -4.50 -25.38 20.88
CA GLU A 74 -3.43 -26.27 21.34
C GLU A 74 -3.69 -26.79 22.76
N LYS A 75 -4.17 -25.92 23.68
CA LYS A 75 -4.55 -26.33 25.05
C LYS A 75 -5.69 -27.37 25.06
N ARG A 76 -6.52 -27.41 24.01
CA ARG A 76 -7.59 -28.40 23.81
C ARG A 76 -7.14 -29.62 22.99
N GLY A 77 -5.90 -29.65 22.50
CA GLY A 77 -5.42 -30.69 21.57
C GLY A 77 -5.94 -30.51 20.14
N GLU A 78 -6.41 -29.31 19.79
CA GLU A 78 -7.00 -28.95 18.50
C GLU A 78 -6.06 -28.03 17.69
N LYS A 79 -6.37 -27.85 16.41
CA LYS A 79 -5.67 -26.91 15.51
C LYS A 79 -6.67 -25.95 14.85
N PRO A 80 -6.26 -24.72 14.52
CA PRO A 80 -7.13 -23.79 13.79
C PRO A 80 -7.65 -24.39 12.47
N SER A 81 -8.95 -24.25 12.22
CA SER A 81 -9.59 -24.73 10.99
C SER A 81 -9.23 -23.87 9.76
N PHE A 82 -8.91 -22.59 9.98
CA PHE A 82 -8.48 -21.65 8.96
C PHE A 82 -7.10 -21.12 9.31
N ASN A 83 -6.20 -21.11 8.32
CA ASN A 83 -4.82 -20.68 8.49
C ASN A 83 -4.25 -20.27 7.13
N THR A 84 -4.58 -19.07 6.69
CA THR A 84 -4.04 -18.51 5.44
C THR A 84 -2.52 -18.41 5.55
N GLY A 85 -1.81 -18.86 4.51
CA GLY A 85 -0.36 -18.64 4.40
C GLY A 85 -0.03 -17.15 4.39
N PHE A 86 1.03 -16.74 5.09
CA PHE A 86 1.40 -15.33 5.18
C PHE A 86 1.60 -14.69 3.80
N ASP A 87 2.19 -15.40 2.84
CA ASP A 87 2.35 -14.92 1.44
C ASP A 87 1.00 -14.64 0.75
N LYS A 88 -0.04 -15.39 1.10
CA LYS A 88 -1.38 -15.30 0.50
C LYS A 88 -2.30 -14.32 1.22
N ALA A 89 -2.03 -14.03 2.49
CA ALA A 89 -2.84 -13.11 3.28
C ALA A 89 -2.77 -11.71 2.66
N ILE A 90 -3.91 -11.02 2.64
CA ILE A 90 -4.04 -9.64 2.19
C ILE A 90 -4.32 -8.73 3.39
N PRO A 91 -3.83 -7.48 3.39
CA PRO A 91 -4.10 -6.54 4.47
C PRO A 91 -5.61 -6.34 4.68
N THR A 92 -6.05 -6.40 5.95
CA THR A 92 -7.44 -6.15 6.36
C THR A 92 -7.81 -4.67 6.21
N TYR A 93 -9.07 -4.32 6.45
CA TYR A 93 -9.50 -2.92 6.41
C TYR A 93 -8.74 -2.09 7.44
N THR A 94 -8.53 -2.63 8.65
CA THR A 94 -7.75 -1.97 9.71
C THR A 94 -6.33 -1.62 9.25
N HIS A 95 -5.62 -2.53 8.57
CA HIS A 95 -4.27 -2.25 8.07
C HIS A 95 -4.27 -1.06 7.10
N LYS A 96 -5.17 -1.09 6.11
CA LYS A 96 -5.29 0.00 5.13
C LYS A 96 -5.74 1.31 5.77
N ALA A 97 -6.60 1.24 6.78
CA ALA A 97 -7.05 2.41 7.52
C ALA A 97 -5.92 3.07 8.31
N LEU A 98 -4.99 2.29 8.87
CA LEU A 98 -3.81 2.84 9.52
C LEU A 98 -2.90 3.58 8.54
N CYS A 99 -2.66 3.04 7.35
CA CYS A 99 -1.97 3.77 6.28
C CYS A 99 -2.69 5.08 5.98
N ARG A 100 -4.02 5.04 5.84
CA ARG A 100 -4.79 6.24 5.50
C ARG A 100 -4.75 7.31 6.59
N LEU A 101 -4.76 6.92 7.86
CA LEU A 101 -4.59 7.85 8.97
C LEU A 101 -3.18 8.45 9.01
N GLU A 102 -2.16 7.67 8.66
CA GLU A 102 -0.77 8.13 8.59
C GLU A 102 -0.58 9.17 7.47
N GLU A 103 -1.06 8.88 6.26
CA GLU A 103 -1.04 9.79 5.11
C GLU A 103 -1.72 11.15 5.39
N ASN A 104 -2.69 11.16 6.31
CA ASN A 104 -3.47 12.35 6.68
C ASN A 104 -3.06 12.94 8.05
N ASN A 105 -1.89 12.55 8.58
CA ASN A 105 -1.31 13.04 9.84
C ASN A 105 -2.15 12.79 11.10
N TYR A 106 -3.12 11.87 11.07
CA TYR A 106 -3.84 11.44 12.26
C TYR A 106 -3.09 10.35 13.04
N LEU A 107 -2.13 9.66 12.41
CA LEU A 107 -1.32 8.60 12.98
C LEU A 107 0.18 8.90 12.80
N HIS A 108 0.96 8.77 13.88
CA HIS A 108 2.37 9.16 13.88
C HIS A 108 3.34 7.99 14.01
N TYR A 109 2.89 6.87 14.58
CA TYR A 109 3.71 5.67 14.73
C TYR A 109 2.87 4.42 15.01
N VAL A 110 3.27 3.29 14.44
CA VAL A 110 2.67 1.98 14.67
C VAL A 110 3.68 1.05 15.33
N ILE A 111 3.24 0.39 16.40
CA ILE A 111 4.01 -0.60 17.14
C ILE A 111 3.27 -1.93 17.01
N SER A 112 3.85 -2.86 16.26
CA SER A 112 3.22 -4.14 15.99
C SER A 112 3.86 -5.28 16.77
N GLN A 113 3.00 -6.12 17.35
CA GLN A 113 3.37 -7.44 17.88
C GLN A 113 3.24 -8.55 16.83
N ASN A 114 2.72 -8.22 15.64
CA ASN A 114 2.46 -9.19 14.58
C ASN A 114 3.71 -9.45 13.77
N ILE A 115 3.86 -10.70 13.36
CA ILE A 115 4.96 -11.15 12.49
C ILE A 115 4.53 -11.31 11.03
N ASP A 116 3.25 -11.09 10.72
CA ASP A 116 2.61 -11.42 9.44
C ASP A 116 3.03 -10.53 8.26
N GLY A 117 3.76 -9.43 8.53
CA GLY A 117 4.23 -8.47 7.53
C GLY A 117 3.14 -7.64 6.85
N LEU A 118 1.88 -7.70 7.31
CA LEU A 118 0.76 -7.05 6.64
C LEU A 118 0.79 -5.53 6.75
N HIS A 119 1.37 -4.96 7.81
CA HIS A 119 1.57 -3.50 7.90
C HIS A 119 2.44 -2.97 6.76
N HIS A 120 3.64 -3.54 6.59
CA HIS A 120 4.51 -3.14 5.48
C HIS A 120 3.85 -3.38 4.12
N ARG A 121 3.23 -4.56 3.93
CA ARG A 121 2.54 -4.91 2.67
C ARG A 121 1.27 -4.09 2.40
N SER A 122 0.74 -3.40 3.41
CA SER A 122 -0.36 -2.45 3.24
C SER A 122 0.08 -1.05 2.78
N GLY A 123 1.39 -0.81 2.71
CA GLY A 123 1.96 0.48 2.31
C GLY A 123 2.41 1.36 3.48
N LEU A 124 2.33 0.89 4.72
CA LEU A 124 2.77 1.68 5.87
C LEU A 124 4.29 1.92 5.81
N PRO A 125 4.77 3.18 5.95
CA PRO A 125 6.20 3.47 5.90
C PRO A 125 7.00 2.76 7.00
N LEU A 126 8.14 2.17 6.63
CA LEU A 126 8.98 1.41 7.56
C LEU A 126 9.57 2.28 8.69
N ASP A 127 9.82 3.56 8.43
CA ASP A 127 10.29 4.52 9.44
C ASP A 127 9.20 4.92 10.44
N LYS A 128 7.93 4.55 10.18
CA LYS A 128 6.77 4.75 11.05
C LYS A 128 6.29 3.46 11.72
N LEU A 129 7.02 2.36 11.55
CA LEU A 129 6.64 1.03 12.02
C LEU A 129 7.73 0.41 12.89
N ALA A 130 7.35 -0.09 14.06
CA ALA A 130 8.18 -0.95 14.90
C ALA A 130 7.60 -2.37 14.95
N GLU A 131 8.30 -3.33 14.35
CA GLU A 131 7.94 -4.75 14.37
C GLU A 131 8.66 -5.45 15.53
N LEU A 132 8.03 -5.46 16.71
CA LEU A 132 8.70 -5.86 17.95
C LEU A 132 8.98 -7.36 18.05
N HIS A 133 8.25 -8.20 17.33
CA HIS A 133 8.44 -9.66 17.34
C HIS A 133 9.04 -10.20 16.03
N GLY A 134 9.53 -9.30 15.17
CA GLY A 134 10.06 -9.63 13.85
C GLY A 134 8.98 -9.67 12.76
N ASN A 135 9.41 -10.09 11.57
CA ASN A 135 8.58 -10.15 10.37
C ASN A 135 8.98 -11.38 9.53
N VAL A 136 8.02 -12.20 9.12
CA VAL A 136 8.29 -13.47 8.39
C VAL A 136 8.91 -13.27 7.01
N PHE A 137 8.85 -12.05 6.49
CA PHE A 137 9.49 -11.64 5.24
C PHE A 137 10.88 -11.03 5.45
N SER A 138 11.31 -10.81 6.70
CA SER A 138 12.54 -10.09 7.02
C SER A 138 13.63 -10.99 7.57
N GLU A 139 14.85 -10.78 7.05
CA GLU A 139 16.08 -11.35 7.57
C GLU A 139 17.10 -10.25 7.90
N GLU A 140 18.00 -10.52 8.83
CA GLU A 140 19.00 -9.59 9.34
C GLU A 140 20.40 -10.17 9.24
N CYS A 141 21.36 -9.34 8.83
CA CYS A 141 22.76 -9.74 8.77
C CYS A 141 23.43 -9.79 10.16
N GLU A 142 24.07 -10.91 10.47
CA GLU A 142 24.84 -11.10 11.71
C GLU A 142 26.04 -10.14 11.86
N VAL A 143 26.48 -9.49 10.77
CA VAL A 143 27.72 -8.70 10.74
C VAL A 143 27.44 -7.20 10.62
N CYS A 144 26.63 -6.79 9.64
CA CYS A 144 26.34 -5.38 9.42
C CYS A 144 24.96 -4.94 9.90
N HIS A 145 24.16 -5.85 10.46
CA HIS A 145 22.80 -5.61 10.94
C HIS A 145 21.85 -5.00 9.90
N ALA A 146 22.20 -5.09 8.61
CA ALA A 146 21.29 -4.72 7.54
C ALA A 146 20.09 -5.68 7.56
N GLN A 147 18.90 -5.10 7.68
CA GLN A 147 17.63 -5.81 7.50
C GLN A 147 17.27 -5.83 6.02
N ILE A 148 16.79 -6.98 5.56
CA ILE A 148 16.44 -7.26 4.17
C ILE A 148 15.04 -7.85 4.17
N ILE A 149 14.10 -7.13 3.57
CA ILE A 149 12.73 -7.60 3.37
C ILE A 149 12.67 -8.35 2.03
N ARG A 150 12.09 -9.55 2.06
CA ARG A 150 11.95 -10.45 0.93
C ARG A 150 10.53 -10.41 0.36
N PRO A 151 10.35 -10.68 -0.94
CA PRO A 151 9.01 -10.76 -1.55
C PRO A 151 8.21 -12.00 -1.09
N ALA A 152 8.88 -13.01 -0.55
CA ALA A 152 8.28 -14.23 -0.02
C ALA A 152 8.79 -14.50 1.40
N CYS A 153 8.04 -15.28 2.17
CA CYS A 153 8.44 -15.69 3.51
C CYS A 153 9.83 -16.33 3.52
N VAL A 154 10.65 -15.96 4.50
CA VAL A 154 12.02 -16.48 4.69
C VAL A 154 12.01 -17.98 5.01
N GLY A 155 10.95 -18.47 5.66
CA GLY A 155 10.73 -19.89 5.93
C GLY A 155 11.49 -20.45 7.14
N SER A 156 12.26 -19.63 7.85
CA SER A 156 12.84 -19.95 9.16
C SER A 156 12.27 -19.06 10.26
N TYR A 157 12.39 -19.52 11.51
CA TYR A 157 11.89 -18.86 12.71
C TYR A 157 12.91 -18.98 13.84
N CYS A 158 12.79 -18.14 14.88
CA CYS A 158 13.61 -18.15 16.08
C CYS A 158 15.08 -17.79 15.80
N ARG A 159 15.30 -16.71 15.03
CA ARG A 159 16.64 -16.16 14.71
C ARG A 159 17.57 -17.20 14.09
N LYS A 160 17.03 -18.13 13.30
CA LYS A 160 17.80 -19.18 12.62
C LYS A 160 18.43 -18.64 11.36
N ARG A 161 19.58 -19.22 10.98
CA ARG A 161 20.24 -18.88 9.71
C ARG A 161 19.37 -19.32 8.54
N THR A 162 19.17 -18.41 7.60
CA THR A 162 18.29 -18.62 6.43
C THR A 162 19.01 -19.35 5.30
N GLY A 163 20.34 -19.44 5.38
CA GLY A 163 21.20 -19.91 4.28
C GLY A 163 21.61 -18.80 3.31
N ASN A 164 20.98 -17.63 3.39
CA ASN A 164 21.31 -16.48 2.55
C ASN A 164 22.53 -15.71 3.05
N ILE A 165 23.13 -14.94 2.14
CA ILE A 165 24.32 -14.14 2.38
C ILE A 165 24.01 -12.66 2.12
N CYS A 166 24.50 -11.79 3.00
CA CYS A 166 24.33 -10.35 2.90
C CYS A 166 25.07 -9.77 1.70
N ASN A 167 24.35 -9.04 0.86
CA ASN A 167 24.86 -8.28 -0.27
C ASN A 167 24.97 -6.77 0.01
N SER A 168 24.74 -6.33 1.26
CA SER A 168 24.82 -4.92 1.64
C SER A 168 26.24 -4.38 1.45
N VAL A 169 26.32 -3.20 0.82
CA VAL A 169 27.54 -2.40 0.67
C VAL A 169 27.75 -1.42 1.84
N LYS A 170 26.87 -1.44 2.85
CA LYS A 170 26.97 -0.58 4.05
C LYS A 170 28.07 -1.03 5.04
N GLY A 171 28.94 -1.96 4.66
CA GLY A 171 30.04 -2.44 5.51
C GLY A 171 31.15 -1.40 5.68
N ARG A 172 32.08 -1.66 6.62
CA ARG A 172 33.26 -0.80 6.90
C ARG A 172 34.12 -0.47 5.67
N HIS A 173 33.99 -1.25 4.58
CA HIS A 173 34.69 -1.04 3.33
C HIS A 173 33.68 -0.68 2.23
N LYS A 174 33.65 0.60 1.83
CA LYS A 174 32.67 1.18 0.88
C LYS A 174 32.63 0.51 -0.52
N ASN A 175 33.56 -0.41 -0.80
CA ASN A 175 33.70 -1.06 -2.12
C ASN A 175 33.57 -2.60 -2.06
N LEU A 176 33.18 -3.19 -0.92
CA LEU A 176 33.02 -4.65 -0.76
C LEU A 176 31.67 -4.98 -0.12
N SER A 177 30.98 -5.99 -0.67
CA SER A 177 29.75 -6.51 -0.05
C SER A 177 30.07 -7.21 1.28
N CYS A 178 29.18 -7.06 2.27
CA CYS A 178 29.39 -7.56 3.63
C CYS A 178 29.62 -9.07 3.71
N ARG A 179 28.88 -9.86 2.92
CA ARG A 179 28.89 -11.33 2.89
C ARG A 179 28.62 -12.03 4.23
N GLY A 180 28.12 -11.31 5.25
CA GLY A 180 27.68 -11.90 6.51
C GLY A 180 26.49 -12.84 6.32
N LYS A 181 26.39 -13.87 7.15
CA LYS A 181 25.24 -14.80 7.14
C LYS A 181 23.98 -14.07 7.61
N LEU A 182 22.85 -14.42 7.00
CA LEU A 182 21.55 -13.84 7.34
C LEU A 182 20.77 -14.78 8.27
N ARG A 183 20.01 -14.19 9.19
CA ARG A 183 19.06 -14.86 10.10
C ARG A 183 17.67 -14.31 9.92
N ASP A 184 16.63 -15.10 10.12
CA ASP A 184 15.28 -14.54 10.23
C ASP A 184 15.18 -13.59 11.45
N THR A 185 14.19 -12.71 11.41
CA THR A 185 13.95 -11.73 12.47
C THR A 185 12.96 -12.21 13.54
N ILE A 186 12.41 -13.41 13.39
CA ILE A 186 11.35 -13.91 14.27
C ILE A 186 11.93 -14.33 15.62
N LEU A 187 11.29 -13.88 16.69
CA LEU A 187 11.72 -14.15 18.06
C LEU A 187 11.14 -15.47 18.60
N ASP A 188 11.97 -16.22 19.33
CA ASP A 188 11.54 -17.22 20.30
C ASP A 188 11.12 -16.56 21.64
N TRP A 189 10.61 -17.34 22.59
CA TRP A 189 10.07 -16.84 23.86
C TRP A 189 11.07 -16.04 24.72
N GLU A 190 12.34 -16.44 24.71
CA GLU A 190 13.38 -15.84 25.54
C GLU A 190 14.31 -14.90 24.75
N ASP A 191 14.05 -14.73 23.45
CA ASP A 191 14.82 -13.80 22.63
C ASP A 191 14.54 -12.35 23.06
N PRO A 192 15.58 -11.50 23.12
CA PRO A 192 15.38 -10.09 23.39
C PRO A 192 14.66 -9.41 22.22
N LEU A 193 13.80 -8.45 22.53
CA LEU A 193 13.21 -7.58 21.52
C LEU A 193 14.30 -6.75 20.82
N PRO A 194 14.09 -6.36 19.54
CA PRO A 194 14.99 -5.46 18.84
C PRO A 194 15.12 -4.12 19.58
N GLU A 195 16.31 -3.84 20.12
CA GLU A 195 16.55 -2.72 21.03
C GLU A 195 16.20 -1.35 20.42
N SER A 196 16.58 -1.13 19.16
CA SER A 196 16.29 0.11 18.44
C SER A 196 14.80 0.34 18.26
N ALA A 197 14.06 -0.68 17.83
CA ALA A 197 12.61 -0.61 17.62
C ALA A 197 11.86 -0.47 18.95
N LEU A 198 12.29 -1.16 20.01
CA LEU A 198 11.71 -1.01 21.35
C LEU A 198 11.96 0.41 21.88
N LYS A 199 13.18 0.93 21.79
CA LYS A 199 13.51 2.29 22.23
C LYS A 199 12.69 3.36 21.50
N LEU A 200 12.56 3.25 20.18
CA LEU A 200 11.70 4.14 19.39
C LEU A 200 10.24 4.03 19.81
N SER A 201 9.73 2.80 19.99
CA SER A 201 8.37 2.56 20.48
C SER A 201 8.12 3.26 21.82
N GLU A 202 9.06 3.14 22.75
CA GLU A 202 8.97 3.80 24.06
C GLU A 202 9.00 5.33 23.95
N GLN A 203 9.83 5.89 23.07
CA GLN A 203 9.91 7.33 22.82
C GLN A 203 8.60 7.86 22.21
N HIS A 204 8.06 7.17 21.20
CA HIS A 204 6.78 7.54 20.59
C HIS A 204 5.63 7.44 21.60
N CYS A 205 5.54 6.36 22.39
CA CYS A 205 4.53 6.24 23.44
C CYS A 205 4.67 7.33 24.51
N ALA A 206 5.89 7.72 24.90
CA ALA A 206 6.11 8.79 25.86
C ALA A 206 5.70 10.17 25.31
N LYS A 207 5.83 10.42 24.00
CA LYS A 207 5.40 11.66 23.35
C LYS A 207 3.89 11.70 23.09
N ALA A 208 3.25 10.54 22.96
CA ALA A 208 1.86 10.44 22.55
C ALA A 208 0.90 11.08 23.56
N ASP A 209 -0.06 11.83 23.04
CA ASP A 209 -1.26 12.28 23.74
C ASP A 209 -2.46 11.34 23.49
N LEU A 210 -2.37 10.45 22.51
CA LEU A 210 -3.28 9.33 22.30
C LEU A 210 -2.53 8.03 21.96
N CYS A 211 -2.79 6.96 22.71
CA CYS A 211 -2.35 5.60 22.40
C CYS A 211 -3.56 4.67 22.17
N LEU A 212 -3.65 4.10 20.98
CA LEU A 212 -4.73 3.21 20.57
C LEU A 212 -4.22 1.77 20.47
N CYS A 213 -4.77 0.86 21.27
CA CYS A 213 -4.43 -0.57 21.23
C CYS A 213 -5.50 -1.33 20.43
N LEU A 214 -5.12 -1.96 19.33
CA LEU A 214 -6.02 -2.65 18.41
C LEU A 214 -5.73 -4.17 18.37
N GLY A 215 -6.73 -4.98 18.68
CA GLY A 215 -6.65 -6.44 18.48
C GLY A 215 -5.52 -7.11 19.26
N THR A 216 -5.21 -6.60 20.46
CA THR A 216 -4.18 -7.17 21.33
C THR A 216 -4.71 -7.35 22.74
N SER A 217 -4.47 -8.54 23.31
CA SER A 217 -4.79 -8.82 24.72
C SER A 217 -3.82 -8.19 25.71
N LEU A 218 -2.74 -7.57 25.21
CA LEU A 218 -1.69 -6.91 25.98
C LEU A 218 -1.15 -7.82 27.09
N GLN A 219 -0.83 -9.09 26.83
CA GLN A 219 -0.33 -10.00 27.87
C GLN A 219 1.19 -10.11 27.92
N ILE A 220 1.86 -9.86 26.80
CA ILE A 220 3.30 -10.08 26.64
C ILE A 220 4.08 -8.82 27.01
N ARG A 221 5.03 -8.94 27.93
CA ARG A 221 6.00 -7.88 28.23
C ARG A 221 7.18 -7.95 27.23
N PRO A 222 7.81 -6.81 26.91
CA PRO A 222 7.52 -5.45 27.41
C PRO A 222 6.39 -4.73 26.66
N CYS A 223 5.91 -5.27 25.53
CA CYS A 223 4.88 -4.63 24.67
C CYS A 223 3.63 -4.19 25.44
N ARG A 224 3.15 -5.01 26.38
CA ARG A 224 2.02 -4.71 27.28
C ARG A 224 2.15 -3.39 28.02
N ASP A 225 3.37 -3.00 28.40
CA ASP A 225 3.59 -1.86 29.29
C ASP A 225 3.75 -0.55 28.51
N LEU A 226 3.87 -0.59 27.18
CA LEU A 226 3.99 0.59 26.32
C LEU A 226 2.83 1.60 26.46
N PRO A 227 1.55 1.19 26.51
CA PRO A 227 0.43 2.12 26.75
C PRO A 227 0.55 2.88 28.09
N ARG A 228 1.23 2.30 29.09
CA ARG A 228 1.47 2.99 30.38
C ARG A 228 2.37 4.21 30.21
N LYS A 229 3.29 4.20 29.24
CA LYS A 229 4.18 5.34 29.00
C LYS A 229 3.38 6.56 28.54
N THR A 230 2.43 6.36 27.63
CA THR A 230 1.46 7.38 27.21
C THR A 230 0.66 7.89 28.41
N LYS A 231 0.05 6.97 29.17
CA LYS A 231 -0.79 7.34 30.32
C LYS A 231 -0.03 8.13 31.39
N LYS A 232 1.22 7.75 31.69
CA LYS A 232 2.07 8.44 32.68
C LYS A 232 2.39 9.87 32.29
N ASN A 233 2.43 10.17 30.99
CA ASN A 233 2.73 11.51 30.47
C ASN A 233 1.46 12.32 30.18
N GLY A 234 0.30 11.91 30.71
CA GLY A 234 -0.96 12.64 30.57
C GLY A 234 -1.78 12.30 29.32
N GLY A 235 -1.25 11.45 28.43
CA GLY A 235 -1.97 11.00 27.25
C GLY A 235 -3.13 10.06 27.56
N LYS A 236 -4.07 9.96 26.63
CA LYS A 236 -5.22 9.03 26.70
C LYS A 236 -4.83 7.67 26.14
N VAL A 237 -5.39 6.61 26.72
CA VAL A 237 -5.26 5.23 26.22
C VAL A 237 -6.63 4.72 25.81
N VAL A 238 -6.76 4.24 24.58
CA VAL A 238 -7.97 3.58 24.09
C VAL A 238 -7.63 2.13 23.73
N ILE A 239 -8.52 1.20 24.09
CA ILE A 239 -8.37 -0.22 23.78
C ILE A 239 -9.57 -0.68 22.97
N VAL A 240 -9.32 -1.24 21.79
CA VAL A 240 -10.32 -1.88 20.94
C VAL A 240 -10.00 -3.36 20.86
N ASN A 241 -10.79 -4.17 21.53
CA ASN A 241 -10.57 -5.62 21.58
C ASN A 241 -11.86 -6.36 21.97
N LEU A 242 -12.18 -7.46 21.29
CA LEU A 242 -13.35 -8.29 21.60
C LEU A 242 -13.25 -8.91 23.00
N GLN A 243 -12.06 -9.27 23.45
CA GLN A 243 -11.84 -9.85 24.78
C GLN A 243 -11.36 -8.79 25.78
N LYS A 244 -11.56 -9.07 27.07
CA LYS A 244 -10.91 -8.31 28.16
C LYS A 244 -9.39 -8.31 27.99
N THR A 245 -8.74 -7.17 28.23
CA THR A 245 -7.27 -7.10 28.18
C THR A 245 -6.65 -6.99 29.57
N SER A 246 -5.34 -7.18 29.67
CA SER A 246 -4.65 -6.99 30.95
C SER A 246 -4.53 -5.52 31.39
N MET A 247 -4.90 -4.59 30.51
CA MET A 247 -4.65 -3.15 30.64
C MET A 247 -5.92 -2.30 30.63
N ASP A 248 -7.11 -2.91 30.64
CA ASP A 248 -8.39 -2.20 30.63
C ASP A 248 -8.49 -1.15 31.76
N SER A 249 -7.92 -1.43 32.93
CA SER A 249 -7.98 -0.53 34.08
C SER A 249 -7.24 0.80 33.92
N ILE A 250 -6.34 0.94 32.94
CA ILE A 250 -5.66 2.21 32.65
C ILE A 250 -6.28 2.97 31.48
N ALA A 251 -7.16 2.31 30.72
CA ALA A 251 -7.75 2.86 29.52
C ALA A 251 -8.73 3.98 29.88
N ASN A 252 -8.72 5.04 29.09
CA ASN A 252 -9.74 6.08 29.10
C ASN A 252 -11.02 5.62 28.40
N LEU A 253 -10.89 4.71 27.44
CA LEU A 253 -11.99 4.15 26.68
C LEU A 253 -11.65 2.70 26.30
N VAL A 254 -12.62 1.80 26.51
CA VAL A 254 -12.54 0.40 26.06
C VAL A 254 -13.75 0.13 25.18
N ILE A 255 -13.49 -0.38 23.98
CA ILE A 255 -14.50 -0.72 22.96
C ILE A 255 -14.40 -2.21 22.68
N HIS A 256 -15.48 -2.93 22.92
CA HIS A 256 -15.60 -4.35 22.59
C HIS A 256 -16.27 -4.56 21.24
N GLU A 257 -15.49 -4.39 20.17
CA GLU A 257 -15.92 -4.52 18.78
C GLU A 257 -14.75 -4.95 17.88
N ARG A 258 -15.05 -5.50 16.70
CA ARG A 258 -14.09 -5.79 15.63
C ARG A 258 -13.38 -4.52 15.17
N CYS A 259 -12.05 -4.59 15.07
CA CYS A 259 -11.22 -3.47 14.65
C CYS A 259 -11.64 -2.92 13.27
N ASP A 260 -11.96 -3.79 12.30
CA ASP A 260 -12.40 -3.37 10.97
C ASP A 260 -13.69 -2.52 11.02
N HIS A 261 -14.64 -2.86 11.89
CA HIS A 261 -15.87 -2.07 12.06
C HIS A 261 -15.56 -0.69 12.67
N VAL A 262 -14.75 -0.67 13.74
CA VAL A 262 -14.33 0.58 14.39
C VAL A 262 -13.58 1.48 13.40
N MET A 263 -12.58 0.95 12.69
CA MET A 263 -11.76 1.74 11.78
C MET A 263 -12.54 2.26 10.58
N LYS A 264 -13.53 1.48 10.08
CA LYS A 264 -14.43 1.95 9.03
C LYS A 264 -15.24 3.15 9.49
N TYR A 265 -15.82 3.09 10.67
CA TYR A 265 -16.54 4.21 11.26
C TYR A 265 -15.66 5.46 11.40
N ILE A 266 -14.43 5.29 11.90
CA ILE A 266 -13.48 6.39 12.08
C ILE A 266 -13.15 7.05 10.73
N LEU A 267 -12.81 6.27 9.69
CA LEU A 267 -12.52 6.85 8.38
C LEU A 267 -13.74 7.54 7.77
N GLU A 268 -14.94 6.99 7.95
CA GLU A 268 -16.20 7.63 7.52
C GLU A 268 -16.38 9.01 8.15
N LYS A 269 -16.17 9.12 9.46
CA LYS A 269 -16.29 10.41 10.14
C LYS A 269 -15.18 11.38 9.78
N LEU A 270 -13.95 10.89 9.56
CA LEU A 270 -12.84 11.73 9.13
C LEU A 270 -12.90 12.11 7.64
N ASN A 271 -13.90 11.63 6.87
CA ASN A 271 -14.02 11.78 5.41
C ASN A 271 -12.81 11.17 4.65
N LEU A 272 -12.34 10.01 5.10
CA LEU A 272 -11.16 9.30 4.58
C LEU A 272 -11.49 7.89 4.07
N ASN A 273 -12.67 7.69 3.48
CA ASN A 273 -13.22 6.38 3.12
C ASN A 273 -12.44 5.59 2.06
N ASP A 274 -11.71 6.28 1.17
CA ASP A 274 -10.92 5.61 0.14
C ASP A 274 -9.64 5.01 0.74
N THR A 275 -9.69 3.70 0.98
CA THR A 275 -8.56 2.89 1.45
C THR A 275 -7.80 2.21 0.30
N SER A 276 -8.01 2.64 -0.95
CA SER A 276 -7.29 2.07 -2.09
C SER A 276 -5.78 2.32 -1.98
N LYS A 277 -4.99 1.42 -2.57
CA LYS A 277 -3.52 1.48 -2.59
C LYS A 277 -2.99 2.81 -3.14
N TYR A 278 -3.78 3.46 -4.00
CA TYR A 278 -3.44 4.74 -4.62
C TYR A 278 -4.22 5.91 -4.04
N SER A 279 -4.66 5.85 -2.79
CA SER A 279 -5.42 6.95 -2.16
C SER A 279 -4.61 8.24 -2.00
N HIS A 280 -3.27 8.18 -2.06
CA HIS A 280 -2.38 9.34 -2.16
C HIS A 280 -2.49 10.08 -3.50
N VAL A 281 -2.90 9.39 -4.57
CA VAL A 281 -3.10 9.97 -5.90
C VAL A 281 -4.42 10.73 -5.87
N LYS A 282 -4.38 12.05 -5.88
CA LYS A 282 -5.58 12.90 -5.80
C LYS A 282 -6.32 12.99 -7.13
N LYS A 283 -5.60 12.96 -8.25
CA LYS A 283 -6.18 13.03 -9.60
C LYS A 283 -5.33 12.22 -10.59
N VAL A 284 -5.99 11.55 -11.52
CA VAL A 284 -5.34 10.87 -12.65
C VAL A 284 -5.89 11.45 -13.94
N ILE A 285 -5.02 12.11 -14.70
CA ILE A 285 -5.34 12.74 -15.97
C ILE A 285 -5.08 11.72 -17.07
N LEU A 286 -6.14 11.36 -17.78
CA LEU A 286 -6.10 10.42 -18.88
C LEU A 286 -6.08 11.21 -20.20
N LEU A 287 -4.91 11.28 -20.83
CA LEU A 287 -4.73 11.95 -22.10
C LEU A 287 -4.91 10.97 -23.25
N SER A 288 -5.78 11.34 -24.18
CA SER A 288 -5.97 10.62 -25.44
C SER A 288 -6.07 11.62 -26.59
N GLY A 289 -5.63 11.23 -27.77
CA GLY A 289 -5.63 12.09 -28.95
C GLY A 289 -5.14 11.31 -30.17
N LYS A 290 -5.61 11.69 -31.35
CA LYS A 290 -5.17 11.07 -32.62
C LYS A 290 -3.65 11.18 -32.79
N TYR A 291 -3.06 10.36 -33.67
CA TYR A 291 -1.64 10.48 -33.99
C TYR A 291 -1.31 11.90 -34.48
N LYS A 292 -0.18 12.46 -34.00
CA LYS A 292 0.25 13.85 -34.24
C LYS A 292 -0.66 14.98 -33.73
N SER A 293 -1.61 14.69 -32.84
CA SER A 293 -2.42 15.72 -32.14
C SER A 293 -1.64 16.61 -31.17
N GLY A 294 -0.44 16.19 -30.74
CA GLY A 294 0.39 16.93 -29.76
C GLY A 294 0.14 16.55 -28.30
N LYS A 295 -0.55 15.43 -28.04
CA LYS A 295 -0.80 14.91 -26.69
C LYS A 295 0.45 14.77 -25.80
N ASP A 296 1.57 14.28 -26.34
CA ASP A 296 2.83 14.19 -25.59
C ASP A 296 3.37 15.57 -25.18
N TYR A 297 3.23 16.56 -26.06
CA TYR A 297 3.63 17.92 -25.78
C TYR A 297 2.79 18.51 -24.64
N ILE A 298 1.46 18.41 -24.73
CA ILE A 298 0.54 18.86 -23.67
C ILE A 298 0.82 18.15 -22.34
N GLY A 299 0.95 16.82 -22.38
CA GLY A 299 1.21 16.00 -21.21
C GLY A 299 2.50 16.38 -20.49
N ARG A 300 3.58 16.63 -21.24
CA ARG A 300 4.85 17.11 -20.67
C ARG A 300 4.71 18.54 -20.14
N LYS A 301 4.03 19.44 -20.85
CA LYS A 301 3.81 20.83 -20.39
C LYS A 301 3.03 20.88 -19.08
N LEU A 302 2.07 19.98 -18.86
CA LEU A 302 1.37 19.84 -17.59
C LEU A 302 2.33 19.48 -16.43
N THR A 303 3.33 18.63 -16.68
CA THR A 303 4.32 18.24 -15.65
C THR A 303 5.25 19.39 -15.23
N GLU A 304 5.42 20.41 -16.07
CA GLU A 304 6.21 21.60 -15.71
C GLU A 304 5.51 22.44 -14.63
N ASN A 305 4.19 22.34 -14.53
CA ASN A 305 3.34 23.16 -13.66
C ASN A 305 2.67 22.35 -12.54
N LEU A 306 2.82 21.02 -12.54
CA LEU A 306 2.21 20.11 -11.58
C LEU A 306 3.27 19.18 -10.99
N SER A 307 3.15 18.87 -9.71
CA SER A 307 3.84 17.71 -9.12
C SER A 307 3.14 16.44 -9.63
N ALA A 308 3.49 16.04 -10.86
CA ALA A 308 2.82 14.97 -11.58
C ALA A 308 3.79 13.88 -12.05
N LEU A 309 3.37 12.62 -11.92
CA LEU A 309 4.04 11.48 -12.52
C LEU A 309 3.53 11.30 -13.95
N TYR A 310 4.42 11.45 -14.93
CA TYR A 310 4.10 11.23 -16.34
C TYR A 310 4.33 9.78 -16.75
N LEU A 311 3.31 9.15 -17.30
CA LEU A 311 3.29 7.76 -17.71
C LEU A 311 2.82 7.67 -19.16
N ASN A 312 3.72 7.35 -20.09
CA ASN A 312 3.36 7.11 -21.49
C ASN A 312 3.32 5.59 -21.77
N ILE A 313 2.13 5.09 -22.13
CA ILE A 313 1.90 3.67 -22.40
C ILE A 313 2.72 3.18 -23.61
N ASN A 314 2.82 3.95 -24.69
CA ASN A 314 3.57 3.55 -25.87
C ASN A 314 5.09 3.50 -25.60
N GLU A 315 5.65 4.47 -24.87
CA GLU A 315 7.05 4.44 -24.42
C GLU A 315 7.30 3.22 -23.53
N PHE A 316 6.38 2.90 -22.63
CA PHE A 316 6.47 1.71 -21.77
C PHE A 316 6.44 0.40 -22.58
N ILE A 317 5.52 0.27 -23.54
CA ILE A 317 5.44 -0.90 -24.43
C ILE A 317 6.77 -1.09 -25.17
N LYS A 318 7.34 -0.02 -25.73
CA LYS A 318 8.64 -0.07 -26.41
C LYS A 318 9.75 -0.59 -25.50
N LEU A 319 9.83 -0.09 -24.27
CA LEU A 319 10.80 -0.58 -23.28
C LEU A 319 10.61 -2.06 -22.93
N GLN A 320 9.38 -2.56 -22.83
CA GLN A 320 9.12 -3.98 -22.56
C GLN A 320 9.41 -4.87 -23.77
N TYR A 321 9.14 -4.37 -24.98
CA TYR A 321 9.49 -5.06 -26.23
C TYR A 321 11.01 -5.25 -26.33
N ASP A 322 11.79 -4.18 -26.11
CA ASP A 322 13.26 -4.21 -26.18
C ASP A 322 13.91 -5.11 -25.11
N LYS A 323 13.23 -5.33 -23.97
CA LYS A 323 13.68 -6.27 -22.93
C LYS A 323 13.51 -7.74 -23.34
N THR A 324 12.54 -8.02 -24.21
CA THR A 324 12.11 -9.39 -24.56
C THR A 324 12.52 -9.81 -25.97
N HIS A 325 12.87 -8.84 -26.82
CA HIS A 325 13.24 -9.05 -28.22
C HIS A 325 14.60 -8.40 -28.49
N THR A 326 15.51 -9.13 -29.12
CA THR A 326 16.75 -8.57 -29.64
C THR A 326 16.47 -7.80 -30.93
N LYS A 327 16.82 -6.51 -30.95
CA LYS A 327 16.70 -5.68 -32.15
C LYS A 327 17.70 -6.15 -33.21
N ASP A 328 17.21 -6.57 -34.38
CA ASP A 328 18.07 -6.92 -35.52
C ASP A 328 18.60 -5.62 -36.16
N SER A 329 19.91 -5.51 -36.35
CA SER A 329 20.56 -4.26 -36.77
C SER A 329 20.27 -3.86 -38.22
N SER A 330 19.64 -4.77 -38.99
CA SER A 330 19.19 -4.58 -40.36
C SER A 330 17.76 -4.07 -40.50
N ASP A 331 16.97 -4.06 -39.43
CA ASP A 331 15.57 -3.66 -39.51
C ASP A 331 15.44 -2.14 -39.70
N SER A 332 14.65 -1.73 -40.69
CA SER A 332 14.27 -0.32 -40.84
C SER A 332 13.37 0.11 -39.66
N GLU A 333 13.34 1.41 -39.37
CA GLU A 333 12.51 1.95 -38.29
C GLU A 333 11.02 1.60 -38.49
N ASP A 334 10.55 1.53 -39.73
CA ASP A 334 9.17 1.16 -40.06
C ASP A 334 8.84 -0.31 -39.71
N ILE A 335 9.77 -1.24 -39.96
CA ILE A 335 9.60 -2.66 -39.60
C ILE A 335 9.55 -2.81 -38.08
N TYR A 336 10.45 -2.11 -37.38
CA TYR A 336 10.49 -2.10 -35.92
C TYR A 336 9.18 -1.61 -35.30
N GLN A 337 8.63 -0.49 -35.79
CA GLN A 337 7.34 0.03 -35.33
C GLN A 337 6.20 -0.95 -35.60
N THR A 338 6.17 -1.56 -36.79
CA THR A 338 5.17 -2.57 -37.17
C THR A 338 5.20 -3.78 -36.22
N ASN A 339 6.40 -4.25 -35.85
CA ASN A 339 6.55 -5.38 -34.94
C ASN A 339 6.06 -5.07 -33.51
N ILE A 340 6.34 -3.87 -33.00
CA ILE A 340 5.83 -3.42 -31.69
C ILE A 340 4.30 -3.40 -31.69
N ILE A 341 3.68 -2.89 -32.76
CA ILE A 341 2.22 -2.82 -32.88
C ILE A 341 1.62 -4.22 -32.84
N LYS A 342 2.13 -5.14 -33.67
CA LYS A 342 1.65 -6.53 -33.70
C LYS A 342 1.80 -7.23 -32.35
N TRP A 343 2.94 -7.04 -31.69
CA TRP A 343 3.19 -7.62 -30.37
C TRP A 343 2.24 -7.06 -29.32
N ARG A 344 1.99 -5.74 -29.34
CA ARG A 344 1.02 -5.11 -28.46
C ARG A 344 -0.37 -5.71 -28.67
N GLU A 345 -0.82 -5.84 -29.92
CA GLU A 345 -2.14 -6.39 -30.24
C GLU A 345 -2.29 -7.83 -29.78
N GLU A 346 -1.27 -8.65 -29.98
CA GLU A 346 -1.22 -10.03 -29.49
C GLU A 346 -1.42 -10.08 -27.96
N LYS A 347 -0.64 -9.29 -27.21
CA LYS A 347 -0.77 -9.21 -25.74
C LYS A 347 -2.08 -8.61 -25.27
N SER A 348 -2.60 -7.61 -25.99
CA SER A 348 -3.88 -6.99 -25.68
C SER A 348 -5.06 -7.92 -25.96
N ARG A 349 -4.89 -8.92 -26.83
CA ARG A 349 -5.91 -9.96 -27.10
C ARG A 349 -6.03 -10.95 -25.94
N GLU A 350 -4.92 -11.27 -25.29
CA GLU A 350 -4.88 -12.08 -24.07
C GLU A 350 -5.43 -11.31 -22.87
N ASP A 351 -4.90 -10.10 -22.63
CA ASP A 351 -5.33 -9.20 -21.57
C ASP A 351 -5.24 -7.74 -22.04
N PRO A 352 -6.38 -7.10 -22.34
CA PRO A 352 -6.44 -5.71 -22.78
C PRO A 352 -5.87 -4.68 -21.80
N THR A 353 -5.59 -5.07 -20.55
CA THR A 353 -5.11 -4.18 -19.48
C THR A 353 -3.64 -4.39 -19.14
N ILE A 354 -2.98 -5.37 -19.77
CA ILE A 354 -1.66 -5.88 -19.38
C ILE A 354 -0.61 -4.78 -19.23
N PHE A 355 -0.46 -3.91 -20.22
CA PHE A 355 0.55 -2.86 -20.21
C PHE A 355 0.22 -1.76 -19.20
N CYS A 356 -1.06 -1.40 -19.08
CA CYS A 356 -1.52 -0.42 -18.10
C CYS A 356 -1.21 -0.92 -16.67
N ARG A 357 -1.58 -2.16 -16.36
CA ARG A 357 -1.29 -2.81 -15.08
C ARG A 357 0.21 -2.88 -14.79
N MET A 358 0.99 -3.42 -15.72
CA MET A 358 2.44 -3.55 -15.56
C MET A 358 3.11 -2.19 -15.33
N MET A 359 2.69 -1.15 -16.06
CA MET A 359 3.25 0.19 -15.92
C MET A 359 2.95 0.79 -14.54
N ILE A 360 1.71 0.64 -14.06
CA ILE A 360 1.30 1.10 -12.72
C ILE A 360 2.08 0.35 -11.64
N GLU A 361 2.21 -0.97 -11.77
CA GLU A 361 2.94 -1.82 -10.82
C GLU A 361 4.45 -1.52 -10.80
N GLU A 362 5.09 -1.34 -11.96
CA GLU A 362 6.53 -1.02 -12.05
C GLU A 362 6.84 0.37 -11.47
N LYS A 363 5.89 1.30 -11.58
CA LYS A 363 6.06 2.68 -11.09
C LYS A 363 5.61 2.88 -9.65
N ASP A 364 4.91 1.90 -9.06
CA ASP A 364 4.35 1.91 -7.70
C ASP A 364 5.33 2.42 -6.62
N GLN A 365 6.63 2.12 -6.76
CA GLN A 365 7.66 2.58 -5.82
C GLN A 365 7.99 4.08 -5.92
N LEU A 366 7.79 4.69 -7.09
CA LEU A 366 7.97 6.12 -7.34
C LEU A 366 6.69 6.93 -7.06
N CYS A 367 5.55 6.23 -6.99
CA CYS A 367 4.21 6.82 -6.96
C CYS A 367 3.89 7.64 -5.72
N SER A 368 4.43 7.26 -4.55
CA SER A 368 4.16 7.95 -3.28
C SER A 368 4.60 9.40 -3.25
N SER A 369 5.45 9.84 -4.20
CA SER A 369 5.94 11.22 -4.30
C SER A 369 5.07 12.15 -5.14
N TYR A 370 4.10 11.64 -5.90
CA TYR A 370 3.34 12.43 -6.88
C TYR A 370 1.82 12.31 -6.66
N PRO A 371 1.15 13.39 -6.20
CA PRO A 371 -0.30 13.38 -5.98
C PRO A 371 -1.12 13.42 -7.27
N ILE A 372 -0.50 13.73 -8.42
CA ILE A 372 -1.18 13.76 -9.73
C ILE A 372 -0.48 12.80 -10.67
N TRP A 373 -1.24 11.99 -11.41
CA TRP A 373 -0.68 11.14 -12.45
C TRP A 373 -1.22 11.57 -13.80
N ILE A 374 -0.38 11.51 -14.81
CA ILE A 374 -0.73 11.79 -16.20
C ILE A 374 -0.46 10.52 -16.98
N ILE A 375 -1.51 9.83 -17.39
CA ILE A 375 -1.42 8.63 -18.22
C ILE A 375 -1.74 9.05 -19.66
N ASN A 376 -0.71 9.03 -20.50
CA ASN A 376 -0.83 9.33 -21.91
C ASN A 376 -0.99 8.06 -22.75
N ASP A 377 -1.64 8.21 -23.90
CA ASP A 377 -1.81 7.17 -24.92
C ASP A 377 -2.71 6.00 -24.52
N ILE A 378 -3.77 6.28 -23.76
CA ILE A 378 -4.83 5.29 -23.54
C ILE A 378 -5.55 5.04 -24.85
N LYS A 379 -5.70 3.77 -25.20
CA LYS A 379 -6.30 3.36 -26.48
C LYS A 379 -7.53 2.47 -26.33
N SER A 380 -7.83 1.97 -25.14
CA SER A 380 -8.91 0.99 -24.93
C SER A 380 -9.85 1.38 -23.79
N TYR A 381 -11.15 1.16 -24.00
CA TYR A 381 -12.16 1.33 -22.96
C TYR A 381 -11.93 0.38 -21.76
N LYS A 382 -11.37 -0.81 -21.99
CA LYS A 382 -11.04 -1.75 -20.91
C LYS A 382 -9.89 -1.26 -20.02
N GLU A 383 -8.93 -0.51 -20.58
CA GLU A 383 -7.89 0.15 -19.78
C GLU A 383 -8.53 1.20 -18.85
N ILE A 384 -9.52 1.95 -19.35
CA ILE A 384 -10.27 2.93 -18.56
C ILE A 384 -11.08 2.25 -17.45
N GLU A 385 -11.79 1.15 -17.75
CA GLU A 385 -12.51 0.40 -16.72
C GLU A 385 -11.59 -0.11 -15.63
N TYR A 386 -10.44 -0.67 -16.01
CA TYR A 386 -9.41 -1.08 -15.06
C TYR A 386 -8.94 0.09 -14.19
N LEU A 387 -8.63 1.24 -14.79
CA LEU A 387 -8.24 2.44 -14.04
C LEU A 387 -9.36 2.93 -13.11
N LYS A 388 -10.64 2.83 -13.50
CA LYS A 388 -11.78 3.15 -12.63
C LYS A 388 -11.83 2.23 -11.40
N THR A 389 -11.48 0.95 -11.53
CA THR A 389 -11.41 0.05 -10.37
C THR A 389 -10.33 0.45 -9.34
N ILE A 390 -9.32 1.20 -9.78
CA ILE A 390 -8.15 1.58 -8.99
C ILE A 390 -8.29 2.99 -8.42
N PHE A 391 -8.68 3.93 -9.26
CA PHE A 391 -8.69 5.37 -8.98
C PHE A 391 -10.11 5.93 -8.82
N ASN A 392 -11.14 5.11 -9.04
CA ASN A 392 -12.55 5.47 -8.87
C ASN A 392 -12.92 6.75 -9.63
N ASP A 393 -13.46 7.74 -8.94
CA ASP A 393 -13.92 9.04 -9.42
C ASP A 393 -12.80 10.08 -9.60
N ARG A 394 -11.54 9.71 -9.36
CA ARG A 394 -10.37 10.60 -9.48
C ARG A 394 -9.84 10.76 -10.91
N LEU A 395 -10.51 10.15 -11.89
CA LEU A 395 -10.10 10.18 -13.29
C LEU A 395 -10.63 11.43 -13.99
N LEU A 396 -9.73 12.19 -14.64
CA LEU A 396 -10.06 13.33 -15.49
C LEU A 396 -9.73 12.96 -16.95
N PHE A 397 -10.74 12.89 -17.80
CA PHE A 397 -10.58 12.49 -19.20
C PHE A 397 -10.35 13.73 -20.08
N VAL A 398 -9.20 13.79 -20.74
CA VAL A 398 -8.82 14.93 -21.58
C VAL A 398 -8.54 14.46 -23.01
N ARG A 399 -9.35 14.92 -23.96
CA ARG A 399 -9.15 14.67 -25.39
C ARG A 399 -8.31 15.79 -25.99
N ILE A 400 -7.19 15.45 -26.61
CA ILE A 400 -6.38 16.38 -27.38
C ILE A 400 -6.81 16.26 -28.84
N ASP A 401 -7.42 17.32 -29.35
CA ASP A 401 -7.88 17.41 -30.72
C ASP A 401 -6.97 18.31 -31.56
N ALA A 402 -6.78 17.94 -32.82
CA ALA A 402 -6.06 18.74 -33.79
C ALA A 402 -6.62 18.44 -35.19
N SER A 403 -6.78 19.49 -35.98
CA SER A 403 -7.20 19.46 -37.36
C SER A 403 -6.25 18.61 -38.21
N ASN A 404 -6.76 18.07 -39.30
CA ASN A 404 -5.95 17.22 -40.18
C ASN A 404 -4.81 18.02 -40.81
N GLU A 405 -5.04 19.29 -41.12
CA GLU A 405 -4.06 20.22 -41.68
C GLU A 405 -2.85 20.37 -40.73
N ILE A 406 -3.10 20.69 -39.45
CA ILE A 406 -2.06 20.82 -38.43
C ILE A 406 -1.35 19.49 -38.16
N ARG A 407 -2.09 18.37 -38.20
CA ARG A 407 -1.48 17.04 -38.07
C ARG A 407 -0.54 16.76 -39.24
N GLN A 408 -0.92 17.12 -40.48
CA GLN A 408 -0.08 16.96 -41.67
C GLN A 408 1.21 17.77 -41.56
N GLU A 409 1.14 19.03 -41.13
CA GLU A 409 2.31 19.87 -40.87
C GLU A 409 3.26 19.24 -39.85
N ARG A 410 2.73 18.50 -38.88
CA ARG A 410 3.50 17.74 -37.87
C ARG A 410 3.99 16.38 -38.37
N GLY A 411 3.84 16.09 -39.67
CA GLY A 411 4.30 14.87 -40.33
C GLY A 411 3.32 13.70 -40.26
N TRP A 412 2.01 13.96 -40.21
CA TRP A 412 0.98 12.95 -40.41
C TRP A 412 0.70 12.73 -41.91
N ASN A 413 0.54 11.48 -42.33
CA ASN A 413 0.12 11.11 -43.69
C ASN A 413 -1.06 10.14 -43.61
N SER A 414 -2.14 10.44 -44.35
CA SER A 414 -3.38 9.66 -44.37
C SER A 414 -3.23 8.22 -44.88
N GLN A 415 -2.15 7.92 -45.62
CA GLN A 415 -1.88 6.56 -46.11
C GLN A 415 -1.32 5.61 -45.03
N ASN A 416 -0.79 6.13 -43.92
CA ASN A 416 -0.18 5.33 -42.84
C ASN A 416 -1.08 5.18 -41.59
N ASP A 417 -2.32 5.67 -41.64
CA ASP A 417 -3.20 5.80 -40.45
C ASP A 417 -4.41 4.84 -40.45
N THR A 418 -4.35 3.76 -41.24
CA THR A 418 -5.46 2.80 -41.34
C THR A 418 -5.75 2.09 -40.02
N ASP A 419 -4.74 1.86 -39.16
CA ASP A 419 -4.87 0.97 -38.00
C ASP A 419 -5.20 1.67 -36.65
N ASN A 420 -5.02 3.00 -36.52
CA ASN A 420 -5.47 3.72 -35.30
C ASN A 420 -6.95 4.14 -35.36
N SER A 421 -7.58 4.07 -36.54
CA SER A 421 -8.91 4.65 -36.78
C SER A 421 -10.03 3.96 -35.99
N GLU A 422 -9.96 2.63 -35.81
CA GLU A 422 -11.00 1.85 -35.13
C GLU A 422 -10.92 1.99 -33.60
N LEU A 423 -9.71 2.00 -33.02
CA LEU A 423 -9.52 2.20 -31.57
C LEU A 423 -9.80 3.64 -31.13
N ASP A 424 -9.36 4.65 -31.89
CA ASP A 424 -9.68 6.05 -31.59
C ASP A 424 -11.21 6.29 -31.68
N SER A 425 -11.89 5.64 -32.63
CA SER A 425 -13.35 5.67 -32.79
C SER A 425 -14.09 5.04 -31.60
N GLN A 426 -13.57 3.94 -31.02
CA GLN A 426 -14.16 3.31 -29.84
C GLN A 426 -14.10 4.21 -28.60
N LEU A 427 -13.02 4.98 -28.42
CA LEU A 427 -12.92 5.93 -27.32
C LEU A 427 -13.81 7.16 -27.54
N ASP A 428 -13.86 7.69 -28.77
CA ASP A 428 -14.68 8.84 -29.12
C ASP A 428 -16.19 8.58 -28.94
N THR A 429 -16.63 7.32 -28.99
CA THR A 429 -18.04 6.93 -28.81
C THR A 429 -18.41 6.52 -27.38
N ASN A 430 -17.49 5.95 -26.60
CA ASN A 430 -17.80 5.35 -25.30
C ASN A 430 -17.27 6.14 -24.09
N VAL A 431 -16.53 7.23 -24.31
CA VAL A 431 -15.94 8.04 -23.23
C VAL A 431 -16.58 9.42 -23.18
N GLN A 432 -17.11 9.80 -22.02
CA GLN A 432 -17.49 11.17 -21.74
C GLN A 432 -16.24 11.99 -21.38
N TRP A 433 -15.77 12.80 -22.32
CA TRP A 433 -14.62 13.66 -22.11
C TRP A 433 -14.92 14.78 -21.13
N SER A 434 -14.08 14.93 -20.10
CA SER A 434 -14.18 16.01 -19.14
C SER A 434 -13.73 17.35 -19.74
N PHE A 435 -12.74 17.29 -20.64
CA PHE A 435 -12.24 18.46 -21.36
C PHE A 435 -11.74 18.06 -22.75
N ILE A 436 -11.98 18.91 -23.75
CA ILE A 436 -11.43 18.77 -25.10
C ILE A 436 -10.47 19.95 -25.32
N PHE A 437 -9.18 19.65 -25.45
CA PHE A 437 -8.13 20.61 -25.72
C PHE A 437 -7.90 20.69 -27.24
N SER A 438 -8.27 21.80 -27.85
CA SER A 438 -8.01 22.07 -29.27
C SER A 438 -6.59 22.61 -29.45
N ASN A 439 -5.73 21.81 -30.09
CA ASN A 439 -4.32 22.12 -30.33
C ASN A 439 -4.07 22.60 -31.77
N ASN A 440 -4.93 23.53 -32.22
CA ASN A 440 -4.94 24.10 -33.57
C ASN A 440 -4.28 25.48 -33.65
N GLU A 441 -4.45 26.33 -32.63
CA GLU A 441 -4.00 27.73 -32.65
C GLU A 441 -3.25 28.07 -31.36
N GLU A 442 -2.13 28.80 -31.47
CA GLU A 442 -1.35 29.21 -30.28
C GLU A 442 -2.11 30.21 -29.39
N ASN A 443 -2.98 31.03 -29.97
CA ASN A 443 -3.66 32.12 -29.26
C ASN A 443 -4.64 31.63 -28.19
N THR A 444 -5.20 30.43 -28.35
CA THR A 444 -6.14 29.83 -27.39
C THR A 444 -5.46 28.85 -26.44
N PHE A 445 -4.17 28.57 -26.64
CA PHE A 445 -3.45 27.56 -25.87
C PHE A 445 -3.39 27.88 -24.38
N ASN A 446 -2.99 29.11 -24.03
CA ASN A 446 -2.82 29.51 -22.63
C ASN A 446 -4.16 29.52 -21.88
N GLU A 447 -5.22 30.01 -22.52
CA GLU A 447 -6.58 30.02 -21.93
C GLU A 447 -7.10 28.60 -21.67
N GLN A 448 -6.91 27.68 -22.63
CA GLN A 448 -7.28 26.28 -22.48
C GLN A 448 -6.44 25.58 -21.40
N MET A 449 -5.15 25.87 -21.33
CA MET A 449 -4.25 25.35 -20.29
C MET A 449 -4.68 25.84 -18.91
N ASP A 450 -4.99 27.12 -18.75
CA ASP A 450 -5.46 27.69 -17.48
C ASP A 450 -6.79 27.06 -17.04
N HIS A 451 -7.71 26.83 -17.98
CA HIS A 451 -8.96 26.16 -17.67
C HIS A 451 -8.75 24.69 -17.25
N LEU A 452 -7.91 23.96 -17.98
CA LEU A 452 -7.55 22.59 -17.63
C LEU A 452 -6.88 22.53 -16.25
N MET A 453 -5.98 23.46 -15.94
CA MET A 453 -5.33 23.55 -14.63
C MET A 453 -6.33 23.84 -13.51
N LYS A 454 -7.37 24.64 -13.74
CA LYS A 454 -8.46 24.85 -12.77
C LYS A 454 -9.22 23.55 -12.51
N MET A 455 -9.54 22.78 -13.54
CA MET A 455 -10.23 21.47 -13.41
C MET A 455 -9.38 20.42 -12.70
N ILE A 456 -8.06 20.45 -12.88
CA ILE A 456 -7.14 19.54 -12.20
C ILE A 456 -7.07 19.85 -10.70
N ASN A 457 -7.12 21.13 -10.33
CA ASN A 457 -6.99 21.60 -8.95
C ASN A 457 -8.32 21.64 -8.16
N SER A 458 -9.47 21.55 -8.84
CA SER A 458 -10.78 21.33 -8.22
C SER A 458 -10.98 19.87 -7.83
#